data_AF-A0A482J2M4-F1
#
_entry.id   AF-A0A482J2M4-F1
#
_cell.length_a   1.000
_cell.length_b   1.000
_cell.length_c   1.000
_cell.angle_alpha   90.00
_cell.angle_beta   90.00
_cell.angle_gamma   90.00
#
_symmetry.space_group_name_H-M   'P 1'
#
loop_
_entity.id
_entity.type
_entity.pdbx_description
1 polymer ?
#
loop_
_entity_poly.entity_id
_entity_poly.type
_entity_poly.pdbx_seq_one_letter_code
_entity_poly.pdbx_strand_id
1 'polypeptide(L)'
;MKARLTSHHTTLRLLGAAALTMALAACGGGGDDSSTSTGGSTGGSTGGTGGTGGTTTPPATTSAFTQTAEWTFKLPAANASVCYDFNAKAQVDCTGTAWDLKVKSSTNGMSASLWTNSGTSGTGNGGAFGGPFDHTWTALSAWKNATTDPVSGALPATVFLKDSASGVFSGTNDIASAVFEYGVTGAATDHSLYPTFRTFLITTNSASADTTGTVASPVFALQVTGYYGGAGGTTSGYPSIRYIDRSAPGNVRTATINASGNDWVYYDLAANAVSTASGTWHIAFNRYSVKLNGGESGTGTVAGFLAKTPAGFYDTSNKPVASMFTNTGNAASTLADLTAADLALPASATAWKKDATASVLNPAYTGSYPNPMSFGWYTYYPTAAAAAANGLPAVAHLISANSDAGGLIRGGEGTTYARFHLTKIAYADPNVNSSTQTWTINFDVQP
;
A
#
# COMPACT_ATOMS: atom_id res chain seq x y z
N MET A 1 -12.34 -37.10 -14.06
CA MET A 1 -11.02 -36.90 -14.68
C MET A 1 -10.36 -35.71 -14.02
N LYS A 2 -9.38 -35.97 -13.15
CA LYS A 2 -8.70 -34.97 -12.30
C LYS A 2 -7.34 -34.67 -12.93
N ALA A 3 -7.02 -33.41 -13.15
CA ALA A 3 -5.64 -32.96 -13.39
C ALA A 3 -5.15 -32.23 -12.14
N ARG A 4 -4.20 -32.85 -11.43
CA ARG A 4 -3.38 -32.24 -10.39
C ARG A 4 -2.36 -31.33 -11.06
N LEU A 5 -2.22 -30.08 -10.62
CA LEU A 5 -1.01 -29.30 -10.87
C LEU A 5 -0.09 -29.44 -9.65
N THR A 6 0.96 -30.21 -9.84
CA THR A 6 2.16 -30.29 -9.00
C THR A 6 3.04 -29.08 -9.26
N SER A 7 3.37 -28.33 -8.21
CA SER A 7 4.39 -27.27 -8.26
C SER A 7 5.77 -27.92 -8.37
N HIS A 8 6.48 -27.65 -9.47
CA HIS A 8 7.85 -28.09 -9.67
C HIS A 8 8.81 -27.07 -9.07
N HIS A 9 9.46 -27.47 -7.98
CA HIS A 9 10.73 -26.91 -7.54
C HIS A 9 11.77 -27.11 -8.64
N THR A 10 12.36 -26.03 -9.13
CA THR A 10 13.56 -26.10 -9.98
C THR A 10 14.75 -25.60 -9.18
N THR A 11 15.58 -26.54 -8.77
CA THR A 11 16.94 -26.37 -8.25
C THR A 11 17.85 -25.83 -9.34
N LEU A 12 18.59 -24.74 -9.07
CA LEU A 12 19.76 -24.37 -9.87
C LEU A 12 20.98 -24.25 -8.94
N ARG A 13 21.96 -25.14 -9.16
CA ARG A 13 23.29 -25.15 -8.54
C ARG A 13 24.27 -24.33 -9.40
N LEU A 14 25.24 -23.75 -8.67
CA LEU A 14 26.40 -22.90 -9.03
C LEU A 14 27.09 -23.12 -10.39
N LEU A 15 27.56 -22.00 -10.96
CA LEU A 15 28.87 -21.70 -11.59
C LEU A 15 28.72 -20.28 -12.20
N GLY A 16 29.61 -19.29 -12.11
CA GLY A 16 30.93 -19.08 -11.55
C GLY A 16 31.25 -17.57 -11.74
N ALA A 17 32.20 -17.05 -10.98
CA ALA A 17 32.51 -15.63 -10.85
C ALA A 17 32.92 -14.92 -12.15
N ALA A 18 32.44 -13.68 -12.33
CA ALA A 18 33.14 -12.63 -13.06
C ALA A 18 32.85 -11.28 -12.39
N ALA A 19 33.83 -10.78 -11.65
CA ALA A 19 33.82 -9.46 -11.06
C ALA A 19 34.16 -8.42 -12.15
N LEU A 20 33.33 -7.40 -12.30
CA LEU A 20 33.75 -6.13 -12.90
C LEU A 20 33.12 -4.99 -12.11
N THR A 21 33.97 -4.29 -11.37
CA THR A 21 33.67 -3.09 -10.60
C THR A 21 33.55 -1.90 -11.52
N MET A 22 32.36 -1.29 -11.60
CA MET A 22 32.20 0.11 -11.98
C MET A 22 31.15 0.77 -11.07
N ALA A 23 31.47 2.00 -10.68
CA ALA A 23 30.90 2.75 -9.56
C ALA A 23 29.35 2.86 -9.57
N LEU A 24 28.74 2.36 -8.50
CA LEU A 24 27.35 2.64 -8.14
C LEU A 24 27.28 4.01 -7.45
N ALA A 25 26.74 5.01 -8.16
CA ALA A 25 26.07 6.12 -7.49
C ALA A 25 24.70 5.60 -7.03
N ALA A 26 24.57 5.38 -5.72
CA ALA A 26 23.35 4.90 -5.10
C ALA A 26 22.22 5.92 -5.28
N CYS A 27 21.12 5.48 -5.90
CA CYS A 27 19.81 6.13 -5.79
C CYS A 27 19.17 5.58 -4.51
N GLY A 28 19.41 6.27 -3.41
CA GLY A 28 18.93 5.93 -2.07
C GLY A 28 19.40 7.01 -1.12
N GLY A 29 18.65 8.12 -1.05
CA GLY A 29 19.02 9.29 -0.27
C GLY A 29 17.89 9.72 0.64
N GLY A 30 18.15 9.66 1.94
CA GLY A 30 17.28 10.13 3.02
C GLY A 30 17.86 9.68 4.37
N GLY A 31 19.10 10.08 4.67
CA GLY A 31 19.75 9.88 5.96
C GLY A 31 20.26 11.23 6.47
N ASP A 32 19.93 11.52 7.72
CA ASP A 32 20.20 12.78 8.42
C ASP A 32 21.66 12.87 8.88
N ASP A 33 22.34 13.96 8.53
CA ASP A 33 23.66 14.31 9.08
C ASP A 33 23.51 15.13 10.36
N SER A 34 24.14 14.65 11.44
CA SER A 34 24.42 15.47 12.63
C SER A 34 25.92 15.73 12.73
N SER A 35 26.25 17.02 12.80
CA SER A 35 27.59 17.59 12.91
C SER A 35 28.21 17.35 14.29
N THR A 36 29.51 17.04 14.37
CA THR A 36 30.61 17.93 14.85
C THR A 36 31.85 17.22 15.42
N SER A 37 33.01 17.73 14.97
CA SER A 37 34.24 18.05 15.73
C SER A 37 35.35 17.01 15.99
N THR A 38 36.52 17.38 15.42
CA THR A 38 37.89 17.42 15.99
C THR A 38 38.65 16.17 16.38
N GLY A 39 39.90 16.12 15.89
CA GLY A 39 41.06 15.69 16.69
C GLY A 39 41.92 14.63 16.02
N GLY A 40 42.97 15.05 15.30
CA GLY A 40 43.96 14.16 14.74
C GLY A 40 44.92 13.59 15.78
N SER A 41 45.40 12.37 15.54
CA SER A 41 46.78 11.99 15.88
C SER A 41 47.26 10.80 15.05
N THR A 42 48.56 10.78 14.88
CA THR A 42 49.39 10.06 13.91
C THR A 42 49.88 8.68 14.37
N GLY A 43 50.16 7.81 13.39
CA GLY A 43 51.06 6.64 13.49
C GLY A 43 50.32 5.30 13.55
N GLY A 44 50.68 4.23 12.86
CA GLY A 44 51.82 3.92 12.00
C GLY A 44 51.62 2.51 11.43
N SER A 45 52.23 2.29 10.25
CA SER A 45 52.20 1.11 9.37
C SER A 45 52.33 -0.27 10.04
N THR A 46 51.62 -1.30 9.55
CA THR A 46 52.18 -2.35 8.66
C THR A 46 51.21 -3.53 8.43
N GLY A 47 51.01 -3.89 7.16
CA GLY A 47 51.04 -5.25 6.60
C GLY A 47 49.99 -6.29 7.05
N GLY A 48 49.13 -6.71 6.12
CA GLY A 48 48.40 -7.98 6.26
C GLY A 48 47.25 -8.15 5.27
N THR A 49 47.57 -8.63 4.08
CA THR A 49 46.64 -9.10 3.03
C THR A 49 45.59 -10.09 3.57
N GLY A 50 44.30 -9.79 3.37
CA GLY A 50 43.19 -10.70 3.65
C GLY A 50 41.92 -10.26 2.91
N GLY A 51 41.31 -11.19 2.19
CA GLY A 51 40.26 -11.02 1.19
C GLY A 51 39.12 -10.04 1.50
N THR A 52 38.66 -9.38 0.44
CA THR A 52 37.39 -8.64 0.35
C THR A 52 36.22 -9.50 0.83
N GLY A 53 35.81 -9.26 2.07
CA GLY A 53 34.62 -9.83 2.66
C GLY A 53 33.35 -9.22 2.06
N GLY A 54 32.47 -10.08 1.56
CA GLY A 54 31.05 -9.75 1.54
C GLY A 54 30.59 -9.65 2.98
N THR A 55 30.03 -8.52 3.38
CA THR A 55 29.40 -8.35 4.69
C THR A 55 28.09 -9.13 4.71
N THR A 56 28.17 -10.44 4.87
CA THR A 56 27.09 -11.18 5.52
C THR A 56 27.18 -10.81 6.99
N THR A 57 26.36 -9.87 7.45
CA THR A 57 26.18 -9.67 8.90
C THR A 57 25.88 -11.04 9.50
N PRO A 58 26.70 -11.56 10.43
CA PRO A 58 26.43 -12.84 11.04
C PRO A 58 25.02 -12.82 11.65
N PRO A 59 24.21 -13.88 11.50
CA PRO A 59 22.90 -13.94 12.13
C PRO A 59 23.01 -13.62 13.62
N ALA A 60 22.18 -12.70 14.10
CA ALA A 60 22.19 -12.31 15.50
C ALA A 60 22.09 -13.54 16.41
N THR A 61 23.06 -13.71 17.32
CA THR A 61 23.12 -14.87 18.23
C THR A 61 22.11 -14.78 19.37
N THR A 62 21.58 -13.58 19.63
CA THR A 62 20.58 -13.28 20.65
C THR A 62 19.34 -12.63 20.02
N SER A 63 18.16 -12.95 20.54
CA SER A 63 16.91 -12.33 20.08
C SER A 63 16.88 -10.85 20.47
N ALA A 64 16.59 -9.98 19.50
CA ALA A 64 16.30 -8.56 19.69
C ALA A 64 14.84 -8.30 20.11
N PHE A 65 13.94 -9.27 19.88
CA PHE A 65 12.61 -9.28 20.49
C PHE A 65 12.78 -9.62 21.99
N THR A 66 12.99 -8.60 22.80
CA THR A 66 13.34 -8.71 24.22
C THR A 66 12.16 -8.45 25.15
N GLN A 67 11.04 -7.97 24.60
CA GLN A 67 9.85 -7.62 25.35
C GLN A 67 8.63 -8.33 24.76
N THR A 68 7.64 -8.60 25.60
CA THR A 68 6.33 -9.11 25.16
C THR A 68 5.22 -8.23 25.69
N ALA A 69 4.08 -8.27 25.01
CA ALA A 69 2.87 -7.59 25.44
C ALA A 69 1.61 -8.34 24.97
N GLU A 70 0.51 -8.13 25.68
CA GLU A 70 -0.82 -8.59 25.28
C GLU A 70 -1.78 -7.40 25.33
N TRP A 71 -2.55 -7.22 24.27
CA TRP A 71 -3.58 -6.20 24.17
C TRP A 71 -4.94 -6.86 24.03
N THR A 72 -5.73 -6.77 25.09
CA THR A 72 -7.13 -7.17 25.09
C THR A 72 -8.03 -5.94 25.09
N PHE A 73 -8.92 -5.84 24.11
CA PHE A 73 -9.83 -4.70 23.98
C PHE A 73 -11.21 -5.14 23.47
N LYS A 74 -12.24 -4.36 23.82
CA LYS A 74 -13.55 -4.50 23.19
C LYS A 74 -13.49 -3.88 21.80
N LEU A 75 -14.00 -4.59 20.80
CA LEU A 75 -14.13 -4.04 19.45
C LEU A 75 -14.88 -2.69 19.56
N PRO A 76 -14.30 -1.57 19.10
CA PRO A 76 -14.93 -0.27 19.28
C PRO A 76 -16.20 -0.15 18.45
N ALA A 77 -17.01 0.88 18.71
CA ALA A 77 -18.23 1.13 17.95
C ALA A 77 -17.98 1.20 16.43
N ALA A 78 -19.03 1.03 15.62
CA ALA A 78 -18.91 1.09 14.16
C ALA A 78 -18.16 2.35 13.70
N ASN A 79 -17.16 2.16 12.82
CA ASN A 79 -16.23 3.19 12.33
C ASN A 79 -15.29 3.84 13.37
N ALA A 80 -15.38 3.50 14.66
CA ALA A 80 -14.44 3.98 15.66
C ALA A 80 -13.12 3.19 15.62
N SER A 81 -12.07 3.77 16.18
CA SER A 81 -10.73 3.18 16.22
C SER A 81 -10.16 3.19 17.63
N VAL A 82 -9.29 2.21 17.89
CA VAL A 82 -8.39 2.19 19.06
C VAL A 82 -6.97 1.94 18.57
N CYS A 83 -5.98 2.48 19.27
CA CYS A 83 -4.58 2.40 18.88
C CYS A 83 -3.70 1.91 20.02
N TYR A 84 -2.63 1.21 19.68
CA TYR A 84 -1.71 0.60 20.63
C TYR A 84 -0.27 1.06 20.35
N ASP A 85 0.47 1.33 21.42
CA ASP A 85 1.89 1.68 21.42
C ASP A 85 2.69 0.50 22.02
N PHE A 86 3.65 -0.02 21.26
CA PHE A 86 4.52 -1.13 21.61
C PHE A 86 5.52 -0.77 22.70
N ASN A 87 5.99 0.48 22.73
CA ASN A 87 6.94 0.98 23.73
C ASN A 87 6.24 1.17 25.07
N ALA A 88 5.07 1.83 25.07
CA ALA A 88 4.25 2.01 26.27
C ALA A 88 3.54 0.72 26.72
N LYS A 89 3.39 -0.24 25.79
CA LYS A 89 2.60 -1.48 25.96
C LYS A 89 1.17 -1.20 26.40
N ALA A 90 0.59 -0.13 25.86
CA ALA A 90 -0.70 0.37 26.27
C ALA A 90 -1.51 0.88 25.08
N GLN A 91 -2.83 0.89 25.26
CA GLN A 91 -3.69 1.62 24.35
C GLN A 91 -3.44 3.12 24.52
N VAL A 92 -3.31 3.84 23.41
CA VAL A 92 -3.05 5.27 23.33
C VAL A 92 -4.02 5.93 22.34
N ASP A 93 -4.00 7.26 22.30
CA ASP A 93 -4.74 8.01 21.29
C ASP A 93 -4.18 7.76 19.89
N CYS A 94 -5.06 7.69 18.90
CA CYS A 94 -4.71 7.49 17.49
C CYS A 94 -4.14 8.76 16.81
N THR A 95 -3.34 9.54 17.53
CA THR A 95 -2.79 10.83 17.06
C THR A 95 -1.28 10.90 17.30
N GLY A 96 -0.59 11.72 16.51
CA GLY A 96 0.87 11.81 16.57
C GLY A 96 1.57 10.52 16.13
N THR A 97 2.82 10.36 16.57
CA THR A 97 3.72 9.29 16.12
C THR A 97 3.86 8.12 17.10
N ALA A 98 3.28 8.22 18.30
CA ALA A 98 3.52 7.25 19.39
C ALA A 98 2.74 5.93 19.24
N TRP A 99 1.61 5.93 18.54
CA TRP A 99 0.90 4.68 18.30
C TRP A 99 1.54 3.90 17.15
N ASP A 100 1.38 2.58 17.15
CA ASP A 100 1.99 1.68 16.17
C ASP A 100 0.96 0.90 15.35
N LEU A 101 -0.02 0.31 16.06
CA LEU A 101 -1.09 -0.49 15.47
C LEU A 101 -2.44 0.13 15.79
N LYS A 102 -3.24 0.37 14.76
CA LYS A 102 -4.62 0.85 14.84
C LYS A 102 -5.59 -0.26 14.44
N VAL A 103 -6.64 -0.43 15.24
CA VAL A 103 -7.78 -1.29 14.94
C VAL A 103 -8.98 -0.40 14.68
N LYS A 104 -9.53 -0.46 13.47
CA LYS A 104 -10.74 0.28 13.07
C LYS A 104 -11.88 -0.69 12.85
N SER A 105 -12.99 -0.50 13.56
CA SER A 105 -14.20 -1.30 13.37
C SER A 105 -14.84 -1.03 12.02
N SER A 106 -15.40 -2.08 11.42
CA SER A 106 -16.18 -1.99 10.19
C SER A 106 -17.42 -1.08 10.37
N THR A 107 -18.04 -0.70 9.25
CA THR A 107 -19.24 0.16 9.22
C THR A 107 -20.44 -0.42 9.96
N ASN A 108 -20.51 -1.74 10.13
CA ASN A 108 -21.53 -2.43 10.92
C ASN A 108 -21.04 -2.83 12.32
N GLY A 109 -19.79 -2.56 12.67
CA GLY A 109 -19.21 -2.90 13.98
C GLY A 109 -19.06 -4.39 14.26
N MET A 110 -19.06 -5.24 13.23
CA MET A 110 -19.00 -6.71 13.38
C MET A 110 -17.62 -7.31 13.09
N SER A 111 -16.69 -6.53 12.55
CA SER A 111 -15.31 -6.94 12.27
C SER A 111 -14.37 -5.73 12.34
N ALA A 112 -13.07 -5.93 12.07
CA ALA A 112 -12.10 -4.85 12.09
C ALA A 112 -11.07 -4.93 10.95
N SER A 113 -10.46 -3.79 10.65
CA SER A 113 -9.26 -3.67 9.83
C SER A 113 -8.10 -3.16 10.68
N LEU A 114 -6.88 -3.56 10.31
CA LEU A 114 -5.64 -3.25 11.01
C LEU A 114 -4.81 -2.26 10.18
N TRP A 115 -4.24 -1.25 10.83
CA TRP A 115 -3.52 -0.16 10.16
C TRP A 115 -2.24 0.18 10.91
N THR A 116 -1.21 0.58 10.19
CA THR A 116 0.06 1.02 10.77
C THR A 116 0.08 2.53 10.95
N ASN A 117 0.90 3.06 11.87
CA ASN A 117 1.12 4.51 11.96
C ASN A 117 2.00 5.03 10.84
N SER A 118 1.42 5.08 9.65
CA SER A 118 2.11 5.48 8.43
C SER A 118 1.14 5.96 7.36
N GLY A 119 1.69 6.66 6.37
CA GLY A 119 1.01 7.04 5.14
C GLY A 119 -0.36 7.68 5.37
N THR A 120 -1.44 7.08 4.84
CA THR A 120 -2.80 7.64 5.01
C THR A 120 -3.43 7.32 6.37
N SER A 121 -2.88 6.37 7.11
CA SER A 121 -3.42 5.96 8.41
C SER A 121 -2.86 6.78 9.57
N GLY A 122 -1.70 7.40 9.42
CA GLY A 122 -1.01 8.14 10.49
C GLY A 122 0.20 8.93 10.00
N THR A 123 0.68 9.84 10.85
CA THR A 123 1.82 10.72 10.57
C THR A 123 3.17 10.08 10.89
N GLY A 124 3.17 8.86 11.44
CA GLY A 124 4.37 8.14 11.80
C GLY A 124 5.14 7.55 10.62
N ASN A 125 6.25 6.93 10.97
CA ASN A 125 7.18 6.24 10.09
C ASN A 125 6.96 4.72 10.08
N GLY A 126 5.82 4.24 10.56
CA GLY A 126 5.53 2.82 10.63
C GLY A 126 5.38 2.15 9.27
N GLY A 127 5.08 0.86 9.31
CA GLY A 127 4.81 0.06 8.12
C GLY A 127 4.77 -1.42 8.45
N ALA A 128 4.24 -2.23 7.53
CA ALA A 128 4.11 -3.67 7.72
C ALA A 128 4.97 -4.43 6.70
N PHE A 129 5.64 -5.48 7.16
CA PHE A 129 6.34 -6.43 6.32
C PHE A 129 5.42 -7.62 6.06
N GLY A 130 4.81 -7.63 4.87
CA GLY A 130 3.80 -8.63 4.50
C GLY A 130 2.47 -8.48 5.25
N GLY A 131 1.54 -9.37 4.90
CA GLY A 131 0.22 -9.50 5.49
C GLY A 131 0.00 -10.87 6.14
N PRO A 132 -1.22 -11.12 6.66
CA PRO A 132 -1.55 -12.35 7.40
C PRO A 132 -1.50 -13.65 6.57
N PHE A 133 -1.36 -13.55 5.25
CA PHE A 133 -1.19 -14.71 4.36
C PHE A 133 0.28 -14.97 4.00
N ASP A 134 1.18 -14.04 4.28
CA ASP A 134 2.59 -14.15 3.92
C ASP A 134 3.40 -14.87 5.01
N HIS A 135 2.95 -14.76 6.27
CA HIS A 135 3.68 -15.25 7.42
C HIS A 135 2.79 -15.95 8.44
N THR A 136 3.33 -16.99 9.06
CA THR A 136 2.74 -17.60 10.26
C THR A 136 3.44 -17.09 11.51
N TRP A 137 2.73 -17.07 12.63
CA TRP A 137 3.27 -16.77 13.94
C TRP A 137 4.44 -17.69 14.28
N THR A 138 4.31 -18.98 13.96
CA THR A 138 5.38 -19.97 14.18
C THR A 138 6.66 -19.60 13.41
N ALA A 139 6.53 -19.19 12.14
CA ALA A 139 7.68 -18.79 11.33
C ALA A 139 8.34 -17.51 11.86
N LEU A 140 7.55 -16.46 12.14
CA LEU A 140 8.07 -15.20 12.69
C LEU A 140 8.65 -15.37 14.08
N SER A 141 8.14 -16.32 14.88
CA SER A 141 8.65 -16.64 16.23
C SER A 141 10.09 -17.13 16.22
N ALA A 142 10.53 -17.74 15.11
CA ALA A 142 11.90 -18.19 14.94
C ALA A 142 12.88 -17.05 14.60
N TRP A 143 12.38 -15.90 14.12
CA TRP A 143 13.22 -14.76 13.75
C TRP A 143 13.87 -14.14 14.99
N LYS A 144 15.13 -13.74 14.85
CA LYS A 144 15.90 -13.14 15.96
C LYS A 144 15.80 -11.64 16.00
N ASN A 145 15.49 -10.97 14.89
CA ASN A 145 15.24 -9.54 14.85
C ASN A 145 14.31 -9.21 13.66
N ALA A 146 13.71 -8.03 13.69
CA ALA A 146 12.80 -7.54 12.65
C ALA A 146 13.52 -6.98 11.42
N THR A 147 14.82 -6.74 11.51
CA THR A 147 15.64 -6.04 10.50
C THR A 147 16.51 -6.99 9.67
N THR A 148 16.32 -8.30 9.82
CA THR A 148 17.09 -9.34 9.14
C THR A 148 16.19 -10.55 8.94
N ASP A 149 15.89 -10.84 7.68
CA ASP A 149 15.30 -12.11 7.27
C ASP A 149 16.37 -13.22 7.44
N PRO A 150 16.05 -14.32 8.14
CA PRO A 150 16.99 -15.42 8.36
C PRO A 150 17.48 -16.10 7.06
N VAL A 151 16.81 -15.89 5.93
CA VAL A 151 17.15 -16.45 4.62
C VAL A 151 17.79 -15.40 3.72
N SER A 152 17.16 -14.23 3.57
CA SER A 152 17.58 -13.23 2.57
C SER A 152 18.50 -12.12 3.10
N GLY A 153 18.69 -12.04 4.42
CA GLY A 153 19.59 -11.08 5.04
C GLY A 153 18.90 -9.78 5.46
N ALA A 154 19.60 -8.65 5.36
CA ALA A 154 19.13 -7.38 5.90
C ALA A 154 17.80 -6.92 5.28
N LEU A 155 16.87 -6.49 6.13
CA LEU A 155 15.60 -5.90 5.73
C LEU A 155 15.67 -4.38 5.89
N PRO A 156 15.82 -3.61 4.80
CA PRO A 156 15.83 -2.15 4.87
C PRO A 156 14.43 -1.62 5.22
N ALA A 157 14.36 -0.42 5.81
CA ALA A 157 13.08 0.19 6.22
C ALA A 157 12.05 0.28 5.08
N THR A 158 12.50 0.32 3.82
CA THR A 158 11.64 0.38 2.63
C THR A 158 10.81 -0.88 2.38
N VAL A 159 11.16 -2.02 2.98
CA VAL A 159 10.34 -3.25 2.87
C VAL A 159 9.14 -3.24 3.83
N PHE A 160 9.11 -2.31 4.79
CA PHE A 160 7.96 -2.08 5.64
C PHE A 160 6.99 -1.16 4.91
N LEU A 161 6.01 -1.77 4.28
CA LEU A 161 5.06 -1.10 3.41
C LEU A 161 4.15 -0.21 4.25
N LYS A 162 4.14 1.08 3.91
CA LYS A 162 3.25 2.06 4.52
C LYS A 162 1.81 1.82 4.08
N ASP A 163 0.87 2.18 4.93
CA ASP A 163 -0.53 2.25 4.53
C ASP A 163 -0.68 3.33 3.44
N SER A 164 -1.51 3.08 2.45
CA SER A 164 -1.60 3.92 1.25
C SER A 164 -3.04 4.30 0.93
N ALA A 165 -3.20 5.38 0.18
CA ALA A 165 -4.48 5.70 -0.44
C ALA A 165 -4.80 4.61 -1.48
N SER A 166 -6.02 4.08 -1.39
CA SER A 166 -6.57 3.15 -2.37
C SER A 166 -7.77 3.77 -3.05
N GLY A 167 -7.80 3.78 -4.37
CA GLY A 167 -8.83 4.49 -5.12
C GLY A 167 -8.90 4.00 -6.55
N VAL A 168 -9.49 4.81 -7.43
CA VAL A 168 -9.53 4.48 -8.87
C VAL A 168 -8.12 4.34 -9.47
N PHE A 169 -7.13 5.01 -8.88
CA PHE A 169 -5.75 5.02 -9.34
C PHE A 169 -4.88 3.89 -8.77
N SER A 170 -5.46 3.00 -7.95
CA SER A 170 -4.76 1.81 -7.45
C SER A 170 -4.84 0.68 -8.46
N GLY A 171 -3.68 0.08 -8.73
CA GLY A 171 -3.52 -1.04 -9.66
C GLY A 171 -3.20 -2.35 -8.96
N THR A 172 -3.15 -3.41 -9.75
CA THR A 172 -2.78 -4.76 -9.31
C THR A 172 -1.35 -5.13 -9.71
N ASN A 173 -0.58 -4.17 -10.25
CA ASN A 173 0.84 -4.38 -10.54
C ASN A 173 1.68 -4.26 -9.27
N ASP A 174 2.97 -4.59 -9.38
CA ASP A 174 3.88 -4.69 -8.23
C ASP A 174 4.07 -3.37 -7.47
N ILE A 175 3.76 -2.23 -8.10
CA ILE A 175 3.81 -0.89 -7.49
C ILE A 175 2.43 -0.38 -7.05
N ALA A 176 1.40 -1.22 -7.13
CA ALA A 176 0.01 -0.92 -6.79
C ALA A 176 -0.58 0.31 -7.52
N SER A 177 -0.14 0.60 -8.74
CA SER A 177 -0.53 1.78 -9.52
C SER A 177 -1.35 1.43 -10.76
N ALA A 178 -2.44 2.14 -11.01
CA ALA A 178 -3.20 2.06 -12.26
C ALA A 178 -2.74 3.08 -13.30
N VAL A 179 -1.94 4.08 -12.90
CA VAL A 179 -1.49 5.18 -13.76
C VAL A 179 -0.08 4.95 -14.32
N PHE A 180 0.69 4.06 -13.71
CA PHE A 180 2.03 3.69 -14.18
C PHE A 180 2.24 2.17 -14.18
N GLU A 181 3.03 1.71 -15.14
CA GLU A 181 3.75 0.44 -15.06
C GLU A 181 5.24 0.68 -14.75
N TYR A 182 5.91 -0.31 -14.19
CA TYR A 182 7.33 -0.23 -13.84
C TYR A 182 8.15 -1.27 -14.63
N GLY A 183 9.28 -0.85 -15.19
CA GLY A 183 10.26 -1.78 -15.77
C GLY A 183 9.71 -2.62 -16.94
N VAL A 184 8.85 -2.05 -17.78
CA VAL A 184 8.05 -2.79 -18.79
C VAL A 184 8.88 -3.52 -19.85
N THR A 185 10.14 -3.15 -20.04
CA THR A 185 11.02 -3.85 -21.00
C THR A 185 11.56 -5.17 -20.46
N GLY A 186 11.49 -5.40 -19.15
CA GLY A 186 12.06 -6.57 -18.48
C GLY A 186 13.59 -6.56 -18.40
N ALA A 187 14.27 -5.53 -18.90
CA ALA A 187 15.71 -5.37 -18.74
C ALA A 187 16.04 -5.10 -17.26
N ALA A 188 17.10 -5.72 -16.74
CA ALA A 188 17.53 -5.52 -15.35
C ALA A 188 17.89 -4.06 -15.02
N THR A 189 18.17 -3.24 -16.04
CA THR A 189 18.47 -1.81 -15.92
C THR A 189 17.23 -0.92 -16.09
N ASP A 190 16.08 -1.49 -16.45
CA ASP A 190 14.85 -0.72 -16.64
C ASP A 190 14.14 -0.54 -15.30
N HIS A 191 14.35 0.63 -14.73
CA HIS A 191 13.71 1.08 -13.50
C HIS A 191 12.80 2.28 -13.77
N SER A 192 12.22 2.34 -14.97
CA SER A 192 11.41 3.47 -15.40
C SER A 192 9.93 3.27 -15.09
N LEU A 193 9.22 4.37 -14.80
CA LEU A 193 7.77 4.42 -14.73
C LEU A 193 7.18 4.89 -16.05
N TYR A 194 6.29 4.07 -16.60
CA TYR A 194 5.66 4.30 -17.90
C TYR A 194 4.18 4.62 -17.71
N PRO A 195 3.68 5.77 -18.20
CA PRO A 195 2.27 6.12 -18.08
C PRO A 195 1.39 5.09 -18.82
N THR A 196 0.29 4.69 -18.18
CA THR A 196 -0.69 3.76 -18.79
C THR A 196 -1.62 4.45 -19.78
N PHE A 197 -1.63 5.79 -19.79
CA PHE A 197 -2.55 6.63 -20.57
C PHE A 197 -4.04 6.25 -20.41
N ARG A 198 -4.39 5.52 -19.34
CA ARG A 198 -5.77 5.19 -19.00
C ARG A 198 -6.56 6.48 -18.77
N THR A 199 -7.78 6.52 -19.30
CA THR A 199 -8.72 7.61 -19.07
C THR A 199 -9.55 7.31 -17.84
N PHE A 200 -9.44 8.20 -16.86
CA PHE A 200 -10.21 8.17 -15.62
C PHE A 200 -11.24 9.29 -15.63
N LEU A 201 -12.46 8.98 -15.23
CA LEU A 201 -13.44 9.99 -14.88
C LEU A 201 -13.28 10.37 -13.42
N ILE A 202 -13.34 11.66 -13.12
CA ILE A 202 -13.27 12.20 -11.76
C ILE A 202 -14.49 13.10 -11.56
N THR A 203 -15.43 12.68 -10.73
CA THR A 203 -16.63 13.48 -10.38
C THR A 203 -16.34 14.32 -9.15
N THR A 204 -16.85 15.55 -9.10
CA THR A 204 -16.89 16.33 -7.85
C THR A 204 -18.03 15.93 -6.93
N ASN A 205 -19.02 15.19 -7.43
CA ASN A 205 -20.21 14.76 -6.68
C ASN A 205 -20.48 13.26 -6.90
N SER A 206 -19.86 12.43 -6.05
CA SER A 206 -20.03 10.97 -6.07
C SER A 206 -21.40 10.45 -5.60
N ALA A 207 -22.30 11.32 -5.13
CA ALA A 207 -23.69 10.93 -4.85
C ALA A 207 -24.57 10.96 -6.11
N SER A 208 -24.07 11.53 -7.21
CA SER A 208 -24.76 11.59 -8.51
C SER A 208 -24.20 10.55 -9.47
N ALA A 209 -25.07 9.97 -10.31
CA ALA A 209 -24.66 9.16 -11.45
C ALA A 209 -24.28 10.00 -12.67
N ASP A 210 -24.34 11.33 -12.59
CA ASP A 210 -23.95 12.22 -13.67
C ASP A 210 -22.46 12.02 -14.02
N THR A 211 -22.21 11.84 -15.31
CA THR A 211 -20.86 11.63 -15.85
C THR A 211 -20.40 12.77 -16.74
N THR A 212 -21.27 13.71 -17.07
CA THR A 212 -20.91 14.87 -17.90
C THR A 212 -20.54 16.06 -17.03
N GLY A 213 -21.28 16.28 -15.94
CA GLY A 213 -21.08 17.41 -15.05
C GLY A 213 -21.55 18.74 -15.64
N THR A 214 -21.26 19.79 -14.90
CA THR A 214 -21.47 21.20 -15.30
C THR A 214 -20.25 22.01 -14.90
N VAL A 215 -20.11 23.25 -15.38
CA VAL A 215 -19.02 24.14 -14.95
C VAL A 215 -18.95 24.32 -13.43
N ALA A 216 -20.10 24.30 -12.74
CA ALA A 216 -20.17 24.44 -11.29
C ALA A 216 -19.95 23.12 -10.52
N SER A 217 -20.14 21.97 -11.17
CA SER A 217 -19.94 20.63 -10.61
C SER A 217 -19.36 19.72 -11.70
N PRO A 218 -18.08 19.90 -12.04
CA PRO A 218 -17.48 19.28 -13.20
C PRO A 218 -17.31 17.78 -13.02
N VAL A 219 -17.36 17.05 -14.14
CA VAL A 219 -16.78 15.72 -14.24
C VAL A 219 -15.59 15.83 -15.18
N PHE A 220 -14.40 15.49 -14.68
CA PHE A 220 -13.19 15.54 -15.49
C PHE A 220 -12.94 14.19 -16.15
N ALA A 221 -12.48 14.19 -17.41
CA ALA A 221 -11.77 13.04 -17.97
C ALA A 221 -10.28 13.35 -17.92
N LEU A 222 -9.49 12.49 -17.27
CA LEU A 222 -8.08 12.71 -16.97
C LEU A 222 -7.23 11.53 -17.40
N GLN A 223 -6.05 11.83 -17.93
CA GLN A 223 -4.98 10.87 -18.19
C GLN A 223 -3.69 11.36 -17.53
N VAL A 224 -2.94 10.42 -16.96
CA VAL A 224 -1.54 10.64 -16.58
C VAL A 224 -0.67 10.36 -17.80
N THR A 225 0.20 11.30 -18.16
CA THR A 225 0.97 11.31 -19.40
C THR A 225 2.48 11.26 -19.20
N GLY A 226 2.96 11.34 -17.96
CA GLY A 226 4.38 11.27 -17.65
C GLY A 226 4.67 11.28 -16.15
N TYR A 227 5.93 11.04 -15.79
CA TYR A 227 6.41 11.00 -14.41
C TYR A 227 7.73 11.75 -14.17
N TYR A 228 8.47 12.05 -15.24
CA TYR A 228 9.79 12.65 -15.18
C TYR A 228 9.73 14.11 -15.63
N GLY A 229 10.54 14.97 -15.01
CA GLY A 229 10.50 16.41 -15.22
C GLY A 229 11.69 17.13 -14.58
N GLY A 230 11.45 18.33 -14.03
CA GLY A 230 12.50 19.20 -13.50
C GLY A 230 13.33 19.87 -14.60
N ALA A 231 14.38 20.60 -14.21
CA ALA A 231 15.20 21.39 -15.14
C ALA A 231 15.85 20.56 -16.26
N GLY A 232 16.11 19.27 -16.00
CA GLY A 232 16.68 18.33 -16.99
C GLY A 232 15.66 17.38 -17.63
N GLY A 233 14.37 17.47 -17.28
CA GLY A 233 13.32 16.59 -17.80
C GLY A 233 13.36 15.12 -17.34
N THR A 234 14.38 14.72 -16.57
CA THR A 234 14.63 13.33 -16.16
C THR A 234 14.47 13.10 -14.67
N THR A 235 14.18 14.14 -13.88
CA THR A 235 14.00 14.00 -12.43
C THR A 235 12.68 13.28 -12.14
N SER A 236 12.74 12.22 -11.33
CA SER A 236 11.55 11.47 -10.88
C SER A 236 10.65 12.30 -9.96
N GLY A 237 9.37 11.97 -9.94
CA GLY A 237 8.39 12.62 -9.06
C GLY A 237 7.81 13.89 -9.67
N TYR A 238 7.71 13.93 -11.00
CA TYR A 238 7.04 15.00 -11.74
C TYR A 238 5.87 14.43 -12.57
N PRO A 239 4.79 13.92 -11.93
CA PRO A 239 3.60 13.49 -12.66
C PRO A 239 3.11 14.57 -13.62
N SER A 240 2.93 14.19 -14.88
CA SER A 240 2.29 15.02 -15.88
C SER A 240 0.89 14.48 -16.15
N ILE A 241 -0.07 15.39 -16.21
CA ILE A 241 -1.46 15.09 -16.48
C ILE A 241 -1.96 15.90 -17.66
N ARG A 242 -3.00 15.36 -18.30
CA ARG A 242 -3.91 16.12 -19.14
C ARG A 242 -5.34 15.76 -18.82
N TYR A 243 -6.23 16.70 -19.01
CA TYR A 243 -7.63 16.49 -18.69
C TYR A 243 -8.54 17.50 -19.39
N ILE A 244 -9.82 17.16 -19.45
CA ILE A 244 -10.90 18.05 -19.86
C ILE A 244 -11.95 18.11 -18.76
N ASP A 245 -12.69 19.21 -18.70
CA ASP A 245 -14.05 19.20 -18.14
C ASP A 245 -14.98 18.62 -19.20
N ARG A 246 -15.72 17.56 -18.87
CA ARG A 246 -16.60 16.89 -19.83
C ARG A 246 -17.80 17.74 -20.23
N SER A 247 -18.14 18.78 -19.48
CA SER A 247 -19.12 19.79 -19.89
C SER A 247 -18.56 20.78 -20.93
N ALA A 248 -17.24 20.81 -21.12
CA ALA A 248 -16.53 21.64 -22.09
C ALA A 248 -15.38 20.86 -22.78
N PRO A 249 -15.68 19.79 -23.54
CA PRO A 249 -14.69 18.79 -23.96
C PRO A 249 -13.62 19.30 -24.95
N GLY A 250 -13.83 20.47 -25.56
CA GLY A 250 -12.83 21.11 -26.42
C GLY A 250 -11.65 21.74 -25.67
N ASN A 251 -11.75 21.91 -24.35
CA ASN A 251 -10.75 22.60 -23.54
C ASN A 251 -9.80 21.61 -22.86
N VAL A 252 -8.79 21.14 -23.59
CA VAL A 252 -7.74 20.28 -23.03
C VAL A 252 -6.78 21.11 -22.18
N ARG A 253 -6.64 20.74 -20.91
CA ARG A 253 -5.69 21.31 -19.95
C ARG A 253 -4.57 20.32 -19.70
N THR A 254 -3.39 20.84 -19.36
CA THR A 254 -2.22 20.04 -19.01
C THR A 254 -1.51 20.64 -17.81
N ALA A 255 -0.84 19.79 -17.03
CA ALA A 255 -0.02 20.22 -15.92
C ALA A 255 1.10 19.22 -15.65
N THR A 256 2.24 19.73 -15.19
CA THR A 256 3.33 18.92 -14.62
C THR A 256 3.51 19.34 -13.18
N ILE A 257 3.34 18.40 -12.25
CA ILE A 257 3.29 18.65 -10.81
C ILE A 257 4.61 18.19 -10.19
N ASN A 258 5.32 19.08 -9.49
CA ASN A 258 6.52 18.69 -8.73
C ASN A 258 6.13 17.99 -7.42
N ALA A 259 5.96 16.67 -7.47
CA ALA A 259 5.70 15.79 -6.32
C ALA A 259 6.95 14.98 -5.93
N SER A 260 8.15 15.55 -6.13
CA SER A 260 9.42 14.85 -5.94
C SER A 260 9.82 14.70 -4.47
N GLY A 261 9.25 15.53 -3.58
CA GLY A 261 9.44 15.48 -2.14
C GLY A 261 8.61 14.42 -1.41
N ASN A 262 8.59 14.52 -0.07
CA ASN A 262 7.95 13.54 0.81
C ASN A 262 6.48 13.82 1.10
N ASP A 263 6.00 15.03 0.82
CA ASP A 263 4.61 15.45 1.08
C ASP A 263 3.70 15.29 -0.13
N TRP A 264 2.39 15.32 0.13
CA TRP A 264 1.39 15.39 -0.93
C TRP A 264 1.32 16.78 -1.55
N VAL A 265 1.29 16.83 -2.88
CA VAL A 265 1.02 18.04 -3.65
C VAL A 265 -0.40 17.99 -4.16
N TYR A 266 -1.22 18.91 -3.67
CA TYR A 266 -2.65 18.99 -3.94
C TYR A 266 -2.89 19.81 -5.21
N TYR A 267 -3.85 19.41 -6.04
CA TYR A 267 -4.14 20.06 -7.31
C TYR A 267 -5.64 20.29 -7.49
N ASP A 268 -5.99 21.52 -7.86
CA ASP A 268 -7.34 21.91 -8.24
C ASP A 268 -7.47 21.84 -9.76
N LEU A 269 -8.15 20.79 -10.24
CA LEU A 269 -8.46 20.60 -11.66
C LEU A 269 -9.31 21.74 -12.25
N ALA A 270 -10.25 22.31 -11.48
CA ALA A 270 -11.12 23.39 -11.93
C ALA A 270 -10.33 24.70 -12.10
N ALA A 271 -9.46 25.03 -11.15
CA ALA A 271 -8.59 26.20 -11.21
C ALA A 271 -7.35 26.01 -12.11
N ASN A 272 -7.00 24.75 -12.44
CA ASN A 272 -5.76 24.39 -13.12
C ASN A 272 -4.51 24.91 -12.36
N ALA A 273 -4.47 24.64 -11.05
CA ALA A 273 -3.41 25.15 -10.18
C ALA A 273 -3.13 24.22 -8.99
N VAL A 274 -1.92 24.33 -8.43
CA VAL A 274 -1.57 23.72 -7.15
C VAL A 274 -2.39 24.35 -6.03
N SER A 275 -2.79 23.54 -5.06
CA SER A 275 -3.61 23.90 -3.90
C SER A 275 -2.97 23.40 -2.60
N THR A 276 -3.73 23.38 -1.52
CA THR A 276 -3.33 22.89 -0.19
C THR A 276 -4.27 21.81 0.30
N ALA A 277 -3.87 21.06 1.33
CA ALA A 277 -4.68 20.00 1.93
C ALA A 277 -6.06 20.49 2.42
N SER A 278 -6.12 21.72 2.94
CA SER A 278 -7.33 22.38 3.43
C SER A 278 -8.04 23.24 2.37
N GLY A 279 -7.44 23.39 1.19
CA GLY A 279 -8.01 24.18 0.10
C GLY A 279 -9.01 23.38 -0.76
N THR A 280 -9.44 23.98 -1.85
CA THR A 280 -10.15 23.25 -2.91
C THR A 280 -9.13 22.42 -3.68
N TRP A 281 -9.32 21.11 -3.70
CA TRP A 281 -8.51 20.21 -4.51
C TRP A 281 -9.36 19.02 -4.94
N HIS A 282 -8.97 18.41 -6.06
CA HIS A 282 -9.66 17.27 -6.64
C HIS A 282 -8.78 16.02 -6.60
N ILE A 283 -7.50 16.21 -6.90
CA ILE A 283 -6.49 15.17 -7.03
C ILE A 283 -5.22 15.63 -6.32
N ALA A 284 -4.47 14.71 -5.72
CA ALA A 284 -3.18 15.00 -5.13
C ALA A 284 -2.16 13.91 -5.47
N PHE A 285 -0.89 14.29 -5.51
CA PHE A 285 0.23 13.45 -5.89
C PHE A 285 1.29 13.40 -4.80
N ASN A 286 1.84 12.22 -4.53
CA ASN A 286 3.07 12.04 -3.77
C ASN A 286 3.91 11.05 -4.55
N ARG A 287 5.03 11.51 -5.15
CA ARG A 287 5.78 10.72 -6.12
C ARG A 287 4.83 10.20 -7.21
N TYR A 288 4.67 8.88 -7.34
CA TYR A 288 3.77 8.25 -8.32
C TYR A 288 2.40 7.89 -7.73
N SER A 289 2.21 8.02 -6.42
CA SER A 289 0.94 7.76 -5.76
C SER A 289 -0.05 8.90 -6.02
N VAL A 290 -1.32 8.54 -6.17
CA VAL A 290 -2.40 9.46 -6.51
C VAL A 290 -3.58 9.23 -5.57
N LYS A 291 -4.17 10.32 -5.07
CA LYS A 291 -5.40 10.29 -4.25
C LYS A 291 -6.40 11.34 -4.69
N LEU A 292 -7.67 11.13 -4.37
CA LEU A 292 -8.80 12.02 -4.63
C LEU A 292 -9.32 12.66 -3.34
N ASN A 293 -9.96 13.83 -3.46
CA ASN A 293 -10.58 14.52 -2.32
C ASN A 293 -11.95 13.93 -1.96
N GLY A 294 -11.97 12.67 -1.54
CA GLY A 294 -13.16 12.04 -1.00
C GLY A 294 -12.85 10.71 -0.34
N GLY A 295 -13.85 10.19 0.37
CA GLY A 295 -13.67 8.98 1.18
C GLY A 295 -12.68 9.20 2.32
N GLU A 296 -11.71 8.30 2.51
CA GLU A 296 -10.74 8.40 3.62
C GLU A 296 -9.59 9.38 3.33
N SER A 297 -9.41 9.81 2.07
CA SER A 297 -8.32 10.71 1.65
C SER A 297 -8.62 12.20 1.86
N GLY A 298 -9.88 12.58 2.07
CA GLY A 298 -10.30 13.98 2.17
C GLY A 298 -11.79 14.14 2.51
N THR A 299 -12.19 15.35 2.89
CA THR A 299 -13.56 15.66 3.33
C THR A 299 -14.53 15.94 2.18
N GLY A 300 -14.03 16.02 0.94
CA GLY A 300 -14.85 16.26 -0.24
C GLY A 300 -15.66 15.05 -0.69
N THR A 301 -16.40 15.23 -1.77
CA THR A 301 -17.24 14.20 -2.41
C THR A 301 -16.62 13.65 -3.69
N VAL A 302 -15.33 13.89 -3.92
CA VAL A 302 -14.64 13.50 -5.15
C VAL A 302 -14.47 11.98 -5.21
N ALA A 303 -14.71 11.41 -6.37
CA ALA A 303 -14.52 9.99 -6.62
C ALA A 303 -14.16 9.75 -8.09
N GLY A 304 -13.60 8.58 -8.36
CA GLY A 304 -13.08 8.22 -9.67
C GLY A 304 -13.75 7.01 -10.31
N PHE A 305 -13.61 6.88 -11.61
CA PHE A 305 -14.00 5.69 -12.38
C PHE A 305 -13.01 5.44 -13.53
N LEU A 306 -12.55 4.21 -13.71
CA LEU A 306 -11.70 3.85 -14.84
C LEU A 306 -12.59 3.69 -16.08
N ALA A 307 -12.55 4.67 -16.99
CA ALA A 307 -13.43 4.70 -18.14
C ALA A 307 -12.84 4.03 -19.38
N LYS A 308 -11.52 4.06 -19.56
CA LYS A 308 -10.89 3.42 -20.72
C LYS A 308 -9.43 3.05 -20.45
N THR A 309 -9.06 1.87 -20.93
CA THR A 309 -7.67 1.48 -21.13
C THR A 309 -7.36 1.55 -22.63
N PRO A 310 -6.35 2.30 -23.08
CA PRO A 310 -5.97 2.35 -24.48
C PRO A 310 -5.69 0.95 -25.03
N ALA A 311 -6.15 0.69 -26.26
CA ALA A 311 -5.97 -0.61 -26.89
C ALA A 311 -4.48 -0.93 -27.12
N GLY A 312 -4.13 -2.21 -27.01
CA GLY A 312 -2.78 -2.73 -27.30
C GLY A 312 -1.75 -2.56 -26.17
N PHE A 313 -2.01 -1.73 -25.15
CA PHE A 313 -1.09 -1.59 -24.01
C PHE A 313 -0.92 -2.87 -23.20
N TYR A 314 -1.94 -3.74 -23.21
CA TYR A 314 -1.93 -5.01 -22.49
C TYR A 314 -2.31 -6.15 -23.42
N ASP A 315 -1.70 -7.31 -23.21
CA ASP A 315 -2.06 -8.54 -23.91
C ASP A 315 -3.30 -9.23 -23.28
N THR A 316 -3.67 -10.39 -23.82
CA THR A 316 -4.81 -11.18 -23.33
C THR A 316 -4.62 -11.75 -21.92
N SER A 317 -3.38 -11.78 -21.42
CA SER A 317 -3.03 -12.18 -20.04
C SER A 317 -2.88 -10.96 -19.12
N ASN A 318 -3.28 -9.77 -19.59
CA ASN A 318 -3.16 -8.50 -18.89
C ASN A 318 -1.69 -8.12 -18.55
N LYS A 319 -0.72 -8.59 -19.35
CA LYS A 319 0.69 -8.18 -19.20
C LYS A 319 0.98 -6.94 -20.06
N PRO A 320 1.82 -6.01 -19.57
CA PRO A 320 2.26 -4.85 -20.34
C PRO A 320 2.94 -5.24 -21.66
N VAL A 321 2.54 -4.60 -22.76
CA VAL A 321 3.18 -4.74 -24.07
C VAL A 321 4.26 -3.66 -24.19
N ALA A 322 5.52 -4.06 -23.98
CA ALA A 322 6.67 -3.14 -23.88
C ALA A 322 6.80 -2.15 -25.05
N SER A 323 6.55 -2.59 -26.28
CA SER A 323 6.61 -1.75 -27.48
C SER A 323 5.57 -0.64 -27.50
N MET A 324 4.42 -0.85 -26.85
CA MET A 324 3.44 0.20 -26.65
C MET A 324 3.96 1.20 -25.64
N PHE A 325 4.33 0.79 -24.42
CA PHE A 325 4.76 1.74 -23.38
C PHE A 325 6.00 2.58 -23.73
N THR A 326 6.88 2.06 -24.60
CA THR A 326 8.09 2.77 -25.05
C THR A 326 7.86 3.66 -26.29
N ASN A 327 6.65 3.65 -26.87
CA ASN A 327 6.31 4.45 -28.04
C ASN A 327 6.05 5.92 -27.65
N THR A 328 6.90 6.82 -28.14
CA THR A 328 6.81 8.27 -27.89
C THR A 328 5.56 8.92 -28.52
N GLY A 329 4.95 8.27 -29.51
CA GLY A 329 3.70 8.72 -30.15
C GLY A 329 2.45 8.53 -29.28
N ASN A 330 2.51 7.76 -28.19
CA ASN A 330 1.34 7.46 -27.36
C ASN A 330 0.71 8.70 -26.73
N ALA A 331 1.53 9.69 -26.36
CA ALA A 331 1.01 10.94 -25.86
C ALA A 331 0.07 11.57 -26.91
N ALA A 332 0.41 11.57 -28.20
CA ALA A 332 -0.51 12.09 -29.21
C ALA A 332 -1.70 11.15 -29.47
N SER A 333 -1.44 9.85 -29.67
CA SER A 333 -2.46 8.90 -30.13
C SER A 333 -3.58 8.64 -29.11
N THR A 334 -3.27 8.71 -27.82
CA THR A 334 -4.25 8.45 -26.74
C THR A 334 -5.02 9.71 -26.33
N LEU A 335 -4.77 10.88 -26.93
CA LEU A 335 -5.46 12.13 -26.55
C LEU A 335 -6.97 12.05 -26.80
N ALA A 336 -7.35 11.42 -27.93
CA ALA A 336 -8.75 11.26 -28.30
C ALA A 336 -9.55 10.41 -27.29
N ASP A 337 -8.87 9.61 -26.46
CA ASP A 337 -9.51 8.80 -25.43
C ASP A 337 -10.13 9.63 -24.30
N LEU A 338 -9.82 10.93 -24.18
CA LEU A 338 -10.50 11.83 -23.24
C LEU A 338 -11.98 12.05 -23.60
N THR A 339 -12.33 11.95 -24.88
CA THR A 339 -13.67 12.21 -25.42
C THR A 339 -14.24 11.03 -26.18
N ALA A 340 -13.64 9.84 -26.06
CA ALA A 340 -14.05 8.69 -26.87
C ALA A 340 -15.50 8.29 -26.58
N ALA A 341 -16.24 7.96 -27.64
CA ALA A 341 -17.65 7.60 -27.53
C ALA A 341 -17.88 6.27 -26.78
N ASP A 342 -16.84 5.43 -26.70
CA ASP A 342 -16.85 4.12 -26.05
C ASP A 342 -16.25 4.15 -24.63
N LEU A 343 -16.14 5.33 -24.00
CA LEU A 343 -15.82 5.43 -22.58
C LEU A 343 -16.83 4.62 -21.76
N ALA A 344 -16.34 3.72 -20.92
CA ALA A 344 -17.16 3.10 -19.90
C ALA A 344 -17.62 4.18 -18.91
N LEU A 345 -18.92 4.19 -18.61
CA LEU A 345 -19.54 5.15 -17.71
C LEU A 345 -20.08 4.42 -16.47
N PRO A 346 -19.95 5.00 -15.26
CA PRO A 346 -20.59 4.44 -14.08
C PRO A 346 -22.11 4.42 -14.27
N ALA A 347 -22.72 3.24 -14.19
CA ALA A 347 -24.17 3.07 -14.35
C ALA A 347 -24.99 3.63 -13.18
N SER A 348 -24.35 3.91 -12.05
CA SER A 348 -24.96 4.46 -10.84
C SER A 348 -23.94 5.23 -10.01
N ALA A 349 -24.41 6.03 -9.05
CA ALA A 349 -23.56 6.74 -8.11
C ALA A 349 -22.63 5.81 -7.30
N THR A 350 -23.07 4.58 -7.02
CA THR A 350 -22.28 3.60 -6.25
C THR A 350 -21.11 3.01 -7.04
N ALA A 351 -21.10 3.17 -8.37
CA ALA A 351 -19.98 2.74 -9.20
C ALA A 351 -18.79 3.72 -9.12
N TRP A 352 -19.00 4.93 -8.61
CA TRP A 352 -17.89 5.84 -8.32
C TRP A 352 -17.04 5.30 -7.17
N LYS A 353 -15.74 5.12 -7.45
CA LYS A 353 -14.76 4.67 -6.46
C LYS A 353 -14.22 5.86 -5.69
N LYS A 354 -14.71 6.03 -4.46
CA LYS A 354 -14.10 6.91 -3.46
C LYS A 354 -12.76 6.34 -3.02
N ASP A 355 -11.88 7.20 -2.53
CA ASP A 355 -10.66 6.70 -1.90
C ASP A 355 -10.98 6.03 -0.56
N ALA A 356 -10.24 4.98 -0.26
CA ALA A 356 -10.17 4.28 1.00
C ALA A 356 -8.71 4.18 1.42
N THR A 357 -8.46 3.67 2.62
CA THR A 357 -7.10 3.28 3.02
C THR A 357 -6.85 1.84 2.59
N ALA A 358 -5.62 1.52 2.16
CA ALA A 358 -5.14 0.17 1.94
C ALA A 358 -3.89 -0.10 2.77
N SER A 359 -3.75 -1.35 3.19
CA SER A 359 -2.60 -1.84 3.94
C SER A 359 -2.41 -3.30 3.59
N VAL A 360 -1.16 -3.76 3.58
CA VAL A 360 -0.87 -5.19 3.45
C VAL A 360 -1.41 -6.00 4.63
N LEU A 361 -1.71 -5.35 5.75
CA LEU A 361 -2.44 -5.96 6.86
C LEU A 361 -3.92 -6.25 6.54
N ASN A 362 -4.48 -5.73 5.45
CA ASN A 362 -5.88 -5.96 5.06
C ASN A 362 -5.97 -6.56 3.64
N PRO A 363 -5.45 -7.79 3.43
CA PRO A 363 -5.50 -8.41 2.11
C PRO A 363 -6.94 -8.76 1.71
N ALA A 364 -7.14 -9.02 0.41
CA ALA A 364 -8.39 -9.59 -0.06
C ALA A 364 -8.62 -10.95 0.62
N TYR A 365 -9.86 -11.19 1.07
CA TYR A 365 -10.20 -12.47 1.68
C TYR A 365 -10.13 -13.61 0.65
N THR A 366 -9.92 -14.82 1.14
CA THR A 366 -9.99 -16.06 0.36
C THR A 366 -11.23 -16.87 0.75
N GLY A 367 -11.70 -17.74 -0.15
CA GLY A 367 -12.93 -18.50 0.03
C GLY A 367 -14.15 -17.87 -0.66
N SER A 368 -15.31 -18.49 -0.51
CA SER A 368 -16.53 -18.10 -1.23
C SER A 368 -17.79 -18.51 -0.49
N TYR A 369 -18.81 -17.66 -0.50
CA TYR A 369 -20.14 -18.01 0.01
C TYR A 369 -20.68 -19.30 -0.66
N PRO A 370 -21.32 -20.22 0.10
CA PRO A 370 -21.65 -20.15 1.53
C PRO A 370 -20.59 -20.72 2.48
N ASN A 371 -19.37 -20.98 1.99
CA ASN A 371 -18.28 -21.53 2.79
C ASN A 371 -17.58 -20.42 3.62
N PRO A 372 -16.79 -20.79 4.65
CA PRO A 372 -16.00 -19.82 5.39
C PRO A 372 -15.09 -18.97 4.49
N MET A 373 -14.95 -17.69 4.82
CA MET A 373 -14.09 -16.75 4.10
C MET A 373 -12.98 -16.27 5.04
N SER A 374 -11.72 -16.52 4.69
CA SER A 374 -10.57 -16.14 5.51
C SER A 374 -10.11 -14.74 5.14
N PHE A 375 -10.05 -13.85 6.13
CA PHE A 375 -9.47 -12.51 6.03
C PHE A 375 -8.01 -12.49 6.50
N GLY A 376 -7.40 -13.67 6.65
CA GLY A 376 -6.05 -13.83 7.15
C GLY A 376 -5.99 -13.80 8.67
N TRP A 377 -6.34 -12.67 9.31
CA TRP A 377 -6.36 -12.55 10.77
C TRP A 377 -7.51 -13.28 11.45
N TYR A 378 -8.65 -13.39 10.75
CA TYR A 378 -9.83 -14.07 11.24
C TYR A 378 -10.56 -14.75 10.07
N THR A 379 -11.37 -15.75 10.39
CA THR A 379 -12.27 -16.39 9.43
C THR A 379 -13.70 -15.96 9.72
N TYR A 380 -14.44 -15.61 8.67
CA TYR A 380 -15.85 -15.30 8.72
C TYR A 380 -16.68 -16.51 8.28
N TYR A 381 -17.70 -16.82 9.08
CA TYR A 381 -18.60 -17.96 8.89
C TYR A 381 -19.98 -17.45 8.48
N PRO A 382 -20.31 -17.44 7.17
CA PRO A 382 -21.53 -16.80 6.69
C PRO A 382 -22.82 -17.54 7.07
N THR A 383 -22.75 -18.81 7.50
CA THR A 383 -23.93 -19.62 7.84
C THR A 383 -23.75 -20.34 9.17
N ALA A 384 -24.86 -20.65 9.85
CA ALA A 384 -24.86 -21.42 11.10
C ALA A 384 -24.21 -22.81 10.92
N ALA A 385 -24.42 -23.45 9.77
CA ALA A 385 -23.80 -24.74 9.45
C ALA A 385 -22.28 -24.62 9.30
N ALA A 386 -21.79 -23.57 8.64
CA ALA A 386 -20.35 -23.31 8.50
C ALA A 386 -19.70 -23.04 9.87
N ALA A 387 -20.36 -22.26 10.74
CA ALA A 387 -19.89 -22.00 12.10
C ALA A 387 -19.82 -23.29 12.93
N ALA A 388 -20.91 -24.08 12.97
CA ALA A 388 -20.98 -25.34 13.70
C ALA A 388 -19.93 -26.37 13.23
N ALA A 389 -19.71 -26.47 11.92
CA ALA A 389 -18.69 -27.36 11.34
C ALA A 389 -17.26 -27.00 11.76
N ASN A 390 -17.03 -25.78 12.27
CA ASN A 390 -15.74 -25.29 12.73
C ASN A 390 -15.71 -25.07 14.26
N GLY A 391 -16.60 -25.74 15.00
CA GLY A 391 -16.57 -25.73 16.47
C GLY A 391 -17.08 -24.44 17.12
N LEU A 392 -17.74 -23.57 16.36
CA LEU A 392 -18.45 -22.39 16.87
C LEU A 392 -19.93 -22.73 17.14
N PRO A 393 -20.66 -21.91 17.90
CA PRO A 393 -22.11 -22.03 17.99
C PRO A 393 -22.78 -21.98 16.62
N ALA A 394 -23.95 -22.63 16.50
CA ALA A 394 -24.71 -22.71 15.26
C ALA A 394 -25.43 -21.37 14.95
N VAL A 395 -24.65 -20.31 14.76
CA VAL A 395 -25.09 -18.94 14.49
C VAL A 395 -24.37 -18.44 13.25
N ALA A 396 -25.13 -17.83 12.33
CA ALA A 396 -24.57 -17.24 11.14
C ALA A 396 -23.83 -15.92 11.45
N HIS A 397 -22.86 -15.58 10.62
CA HIS A 397 -22.10 -14.33 10.67
C HIS A 397 -21.17 -14.19 11.89
N LEU A 398 -20.73 -15.31 12.46
CA LEU A 398 -19.64 -15.29 13.44
C LEU A 398 -18.28 -15.12 12.75
N ILE A 399 -17.32 -14.57 13.48
CA ILE A 399 -15.90 -14.60 13.13
C ILE A 399 -15.10 -15.30 14.23
N SER A 400 -13.99 -15.94 13.86
CA SER A 400 -13.02 -16.47 14.82
C SER A 400 -11.60 -16.06 14.43
N ALA A 401 -10.76 -15.83 15.44
CA ALA A 401 -9.35 -15.52 15.22
C ALA A 401 -8.63 -16.66 14.49
N ASN A 402 -7.73 -16.30 13.59
CA ASN A 402 -6.70 -17.19 13.07
C ASN A 402 -5.40 -16.90 13.81
N SER A 403 -5.15 -17.66 14.89
CA SER A 403 -3.98 -17.46 15.74
C SER A 403 -2.65 -17.88 15.10
N ASP A 404 -2.68 -18.59 13.97
CA ASP A 404 -1.47 -18.94 13.23
C ASP A 404 -1.00 -17.82 12.29
N ALA A 405 -1.86 -16.87 11.90
CA ALA A 405 -1.43 -15.73 11.09
C ALA A 405 -0.50 -14.81 11.88
N GLY A 406 0.66 -14.48 11.33
CA GLY A 406 1.63 -13.57 11.94
C GLY A 406 1.89 -12.35 11.06
N GLY A 407 2.22 -11.22 11.68
CA GLY A 407 2.69 -10.02 10.97
C GLY A 407 3.89 -9.40 11.66
N LEU A 408 4.68 -8.64 10.92
CA LEU A 408 5.81 -7.87 11.42
C LEU A 408 5.60 -6.38 11.10
N ILE A 409 5.65 -5.53 12.12
CA ILE A 409 5.37 -4.09 12.03
C ILE A 409 6.60 -3.31 12.49
N ARG A 410 6.92 -2.25 11.75
CA ARG A 410 7.73 -1.13 12.21
C ARG A 410 6.82 -0.09 12.84
N GLY A 411 7.18 0.35 14.05
CA GLY A 411 6.41 1.30 14.85
C GLY A 411 6.38 2.73 14.29
N GLY A 412 5.49 3.55 14.82
CA GLY A 412 5.21 4.92 14.37
C GLY A 412 6.37 5.88 14.56
N GLU A 413 7.21 5.72 15.58
CA GLU A 413 8.44 6.48 15.73
C GLU A 413 9.55 6.00 14.76
N GLY A 414 9.42 4.76 14.27
CA GLY A 414 10.31 4.14 13.29
C GLY A 414 11.53 3.42 13.88
N THR A 415 11.70 3.39 15.19
CA THR A 415 12.82 2.68 15.82
C THR A 415 12.40 1.36 16.44
N THR A 416 11.13 1.24 16.82
CA THR A 416 10.54 0.05 17.43
C THR A 416 9.98 -0.89 16.38
N TYR A 417 10.02 -2.19 16.63
CA TYR A 417 9.40 -3.22 15.80
C TYR A 417 8.64 -4.21 16.66
N ALA A 418 7.58 -4.80 16.13
CA ALA A 418 6.91 -5.91 16.78
C ALA A 418 6.46 -6.96 15.77
N ARG A 419 6.62 -8.23 16.12
CA ARG A 419 5.82 -9.30 15.52
C ARG A 419 4.56 -9.48 16.33
N PHE A 420 3.43 -9.77 15.67
CA PHE A 420 2.14 -9.91 16.34
C PHE A 420 1.26 -10.97 15.70
N HIS A 421 0.25 -11.41 16.45
CA HIS A 421 -0.84 -12.23 15.95
C HIS A 421 -2.14 -12.00 16.73
N LEU A 422 -3.28 -12.16 16.05
CA LEU A 422 -4.60 -12.13 16.68
C LEU A 422 -4.89 -13.50 17.29
N THR A 423 -4.86 -13.60 18.61
CA THR A 423 -5.00 -14.90 19.30
C THR A 423 -6.44 -15.28 19.59
N LYS A 424 -7.32 -14.29 19.79
CA LYS A 424 -8.70 -14.55 20.21
C LYS A 424 -9.69 -13.47 19.76
N ILE A 425 -10.88 -13.91 19.39
CA ILE A 425 -12.10 -13.10 19.32
C ILE A 425 -13.15 -13.82 20.17
N ALA A 426 -13.63 -13.15 21.22
CA ALA A 426 -14.63 -13.69 22.14
C ALA A 426 -15.90 -12.84 22.11
N TYR A 427 -17.04 -13.49 21.94
CA TYR A 427 -18.35 -12.85 22.01
C TYR A 427 -18.85 -12.84 23.46
N ALA A 428 -19.45 -11.73 23.90
CA ALA A 428 -20.10 -11.63 25.20
C ALA A 428 -21.27 -12.64 25.33
N ASP A 429 -22.03 -12.80 24.25
CA ASP A 429 -22.94 -13.94 24.06
C ASP A 429 -22.60 -14.63 22.73
N PRO A 430 -22.02 -15.83 22.77
CA PRO A 430 -21.58 -16.52 21.56
C PRO A 430 -22.76 -17.03 20.70
N ASN A 431 -24.00 -16.96 21.21
CA ASN A 431 -25.21 -17.27 20.44
C ASN A 431 -25.79 -16.04 19.70
N VAL A 432 -25.17 -14.87 19.83
CA VAL A 432 -25.63 -13.62 19.21
C VAL A 432 -24.46 -12.97 18.46
N ASN A 433 -24.51 -12.96 17.13
CA ASN A 433 -23.43 -12.44 16.28
C ASN A 433 -23.18 -10.94 16.41
N SER A 434 -24.14 -10.19 16.93
CA SER A 434 -24.04 -8.76 17.22
C SER A 434 -23.62 -8.46 18.66
N SER A 435 -23.39 -9.49 19.48
CA SER A 435 -22.92 -9.27 20.85
C SER A 435 -21.50 -8.68 20.84
N THR A 436 -21.19 -7.93 21.89
CA THR A 436 -19.89 -7.26 22.00
C THR A 436 -18.76 -8.27 21.89
N GLN A 437 -17.83 -7.98 20.97
CA GLN A 437 -16.63 -8.79 20.77
C GLN A 437 -15.47 -8.23 21.61
N THR A 438 -14.69 -9.12 22.20
CA THR A 438 -13.41 -8.83 22.85
C THR A 438 -12.31 -9.50 22.05
N TRP A 439 -11.34 -8.71 21.60
CA TRP A 439 -10.23 -9.14 20.76
C TRP A 439 -8.96 -9.16 21.61
N THR A 440 -8.10 -10.16 21.39
CA THR A 440 -6.81 -10.30 22.07
C THR A 440 -5.70 -10.45 21.03
N ILE A 441 -4.71 -9.57 21.09
CA ILE A 441 -3.53 -9.57 20.23
C ILE A 441 -2.29 -9.71 21.11
N ASN A 442 -1.38 -10.59 20.73
CA ASN A 442 -0.11 -10.76 21.43
C ASN A 442 1.04 -10.24 20.55
N PHE A 443 2.07 -9.69 21.21
CA PHE A 443 3.22 -9.05 20.59
C PHE A 443 4.52 -9.57 21.19
N ASP A 444 5.52 -9.78 20.34
CA ASP A 444 6.92 -9.75 20.75
C ASP A 444 7.57 -8.49 20.16
N VAL A 445 8.10 -7.64 21.04
CA VAL A 445 8.58 -6.30 20.73
C VAL A 445 10.12 -6.27 20.75
N GLN A 446 10.67 -5.72 19.68
CA GLN A 446 12.05 -5.28 19.55
C GLN A 446 12.06 -3.75 19.74
N PRO A 447 12.55 -3.25 20.89
CA PRO A 447 12.57 -1.82 21.21
C PRO A 447 13.54 -1.02 20.33
#